data_AF-A0A2V9BU86-F1
#
_entry.id   AF-A0A2V9BU86-F1
#
_cell.length_a   1.000
_cell.length_b   1.000
_cell.length_c   1.000
_cell.angle_alpha   90.00
_cell.angle_beta   90.00
_cell.angle_gamma   90.00
#
_symmetry.space_group_name_H-M   'P 1'
#
loop_
_entity.id
_entity.type
_entity.pdbx_description
1 polymer ?
#
loop_
_entity_poly.entity_id
_entity_poly.type
_entity_poly.pdbx_seq_one_letter_code
_entity_poly.pdbx_strand_id
1 'polypeptide(L)'
;MKEESRRSTRIERSVPLIVFGQTRLGEPFVERTVSTSVNLHGCRYPSRHDYGVGTWVTLQVVGLNVEPAPPAIRARVRSIHVSQSTRELQQVGVELEIPANVWGIVTPPQDWLGAEEMTSSMPQFSAIAGSEIEPAATAIDAAMLESEEPASEPEHKLADVATFPSPSPVAAKPSGPTLTEAPKPQRVVITPDGLINVLQGKLQQAAEKAVQTAVAKQLDEAVRNALSAIDEVKQSSIQEVQELFPTRVEAATTGMTTKDEIAAVTASVIGTHWKEEMEKYRGHAEELTQRLAQQAADLKRELDRCQEFLGKMSSELEPRVQARLNEAVAYATKAFDGAAAQTVDRRYERLLESTQSLLKEALLKLDARSAEAQASVQGVLNSILANLQGQAESQMNVILSETKDRAASALSSLDAESRAACEARRQALEADVARAAERSTDQFRKGMKAFLYSCLVAAVSAVDEHSKSTLESLTKDNGKSLHEGREPGNGGNGTTNPESPEILPAPDPDPFTH
;
A
#
# COMPACT_ATOMS: atom_id res chain seq x y z
N MET A 1 -15.11 40.44 -15.02
CA MET A 1 -15.54 39.20 -14.32
C MET A 1 -15.77 39.58 -12.88
N LYS A 2 -17.02 39.51 -12.39
CA LYS A 2 -17.30 39.78 -10.98
C LYS A 2 -16.61 38.68 -10.16
N GLU A 3 -15.71 39.06 -9.26
CA GLU A 3 -15.24 38.16 -8.22
C GLU A 3 -16.46 37.74 -7.41
N GLU A 4 -16.94 36.53 -7.69
CA GLU A 4 -18.04 35.94 -6.95
C GLU A 4 -17.50 35.65 -5.55
N SER A 5 -17.83 36.55 -4.62
CA SER A 5 -17.40 36.47 -3.24
C SER A 5 -17.75 35.09 -2.69
N ARG A 6 -16.75 34.41 -2.14
CA ARG A 6 -16.92 33.05 -1.61
C ARG A 6 -17.92 33.09 -0.46
N ARG A 7 -18.95 32.25 -0.53
CA ARG A 7 -20.02 32.17 0.48
C ARG A 7 -19.55 31.61 1.82
N SER A 8 -18.45 30.86 1.82
CA SER A 8 -17.80 30.38 3.04
C SER A 8 -16.28 30.22 2.91
N THR A 9 -15.59 30.36 4.03
CA THR A 9 -14.16 30.17 4.26
C THR A 9 -13.77 28.75 3.89
N ARG A 10 -12.70 28.62 3.10
CA ARG A 10 -12.16 27.33 2.67
C ARG A 10 -10.93 26.99 3.50
N ILE A 11 -10.88 25.76 4.00
CA ILE A 11 -9.77 25.25 4.80
C ILE A 11 -9.05 24.16 3.98
N GLU A 12 -7.72 24.20 3.98
CA GLU A 12 -6.88 23.12 3.45
C GLU A 12 -6.85 21.97 4.45
N ARG A 13 -7.64 20.93 4.18
CA ARG A 13 -7.74 19.73 5.03
C ARG A 13 -7.90 18.48 4.18
N SER A 14 -7.18 17.47 4.62
CA SER A 14 -7.19 16.11 4.07
C SER A 14 -8.27 15.28 4.73
N VAL A 15 -9.43 15.15 4.08
CA VAL A 15 -10.54 14.31 4.51
C VAL A 15 -10.62 13.10 3.56
N PRO A 16 -10.55 11.85 4.05
CA PRO A 16 -10.70 10.67 3.21
C PRO A 16 -12.14 10.54 2.67
N LEU A 17 -12.27 10.35 1.37
CA LEU A 17 -13.55 10.28 0.66
C LEU A 17 -13.62 9.04 -0.25
N ILE A 18 -14.81 8.47 -0.39
CA ILE A 18 -15.18 7.60 -1.50
C ILE A 18 -16.12 8.39 -2.41
N VAL A 19 -15.79 8.46 -3.69
CA VAL A 19 -16.56 9.16 -4.72
C VAL A 19 -17.22 8.12 -5.62
N PHE A 20 -18.53 8.22 -5.76
CA PHE A 20 -19.32 7.45 -6.72
C PHE A 20 -19.81 8.40 -7.82
N GLY A 21 -19.59 8.04 -9.07
CA GLY A 21 -19.97 8.88 -10.19
C GLY A 21 -20.08 8.11 -11.50
N GLN A 22 -20.32 8.87 -12.57
CA GLN A 22 -20.27 8.37 -13.94
C GLN A 22 -19.25 9.18 -14.73
N THR A 23 -18.47 8.52 -15.58
CA THR A 23 -17.54 9.19 -16.50
C THR A 23 -18.31 9.93 -17.59
N ARG A 24 -17.62 10.72 -18.41
CA ARG A 24 -18.23 11.34 -19.61
C ARG A 24 -18.86 10.34 -20.59
N LEU A 25 -18.42 9.08 -20.57
CA LEU A 25 -18.96 8.00 -21.39
C LEU A 25 -20.16 7.29 -20.74
N GLY A 26 -20.57 7.71 -19.53
CA GLY A 26 -21.66 7.12 -18.77
C GLY A 26 -21.27 5.90 -17.93
N GLU A 27 -19.99 5.53 -17.90
CA GLU A 27 -19.52 4.37 -17.13
C GLU A 27 -19.50 4.70 -15.64
N PRO A 28 -20.15 3.89 -14.77
CA PRO A 28 -20.10 4.10 -13.34
C PRO A 28 -18.70 3.80 -12.79
N PHE A 29 -18.24 4.59 -11.83
CA PHE A 29 -16.96 4.36 -11.17
C PHE A 29 -17.05 4.63 -9.65
N VAL A 30 -16.08 4.04 -8.94
CA VAL A 30 -15.87 4.25 -7.51
C VAL A 30 -14.41 4.59 -7.27
N GLU A 31 -14.15 5.74 -6.65
CA GLU A 31 -12.79 6.23 -6.41
C GLU A 31 -12.57 6.57 -4.94
N ARG A 32 -11.49 6.02 -4.36
CA ARG A 32 -11.01 6.39 -3.03
C ARG A 32 -9.99 7.52 -3.18
N THR A 33 -10.27 8.67 -2.57
CA THR A 33 -9.42 9.86 -2.67
C THR A 33 -9.40 10.64 -1.37
N VAL A 34 -8.67 11.75 -1.34
CA VAL A 34 -8.53 12.63 -0.18
C VAL A 34 -8.77 14.07 -0.64
N SER A 35 -9.62 14.81 0.09
CA SER A 35 -9.83 16.22 -0.22
C SER A 35 -8.53 17.02 -0.08
N THR A 36 -8.32 17.99 -0.96
CA THR A 36 -7.25 19.00 -0.81
C THR A 36 -7.73 20.21 -0.03
N SER A 37 -9.01 20.56 -0.21
CA SER A 37 -9.63 21.68 0.52
C SER A 37 -11.13 21.45 0.67
N VAL A 38 -11.69 21.94 1.77
CA VAL A 38 -13.11 21.80 2.15
C VAL A 38 -13.69 23.13 2.59
N ASN A 39 -14.99 23.33 2.35
CA ASN A 39 -15.80 24.41 2.92
C ASN A 39 -17.21 23.91 3.22
N LEU A 40 -18.09 24.74 3.79
CA LEU A 40 -19.47 24.35 4.09
C LEU A 40 -20.25 23.85 2.85
N HIS A 41 -19.92 24.40 1.67
CA HIS A 41 -20.65 24.11 0.43
C HIS A 41 -20.03 22.99 -0.40
N GLY A 42 -18.87 22.43 -0.05
CA GLY A 42 -18.18 21.57 -1.00
C GLY A 42 -16.72 21.28 -0.66
N CYS A 43 -16.07 20.59 -1.59
CA CYS A 43 -14.66 20.26 -1.48
C CYS A 43 -13.96 20.23 -2.84
N ARG A 44 -12.65 20.13 -2.80
CA ARG A 44 -11.79 19.85 -3.95
C ARG A 44 -11.03 18.57 -3.68
N TYR A 45 -10.92 17.70 -4.68
CA TYR A 45 -10.15 16.46 -4.57
C TYR A 45 -9.47 16.12 -5.92
N PRO A 46 -8.35 15.38 -5.89
CA PRO A 46 -7.71 14.86 -7.09
C PRO A 46 -8.45 13.61 -7.59
N SER A 47 -8.58 13.48 -8.90
CA SER A 47 -9.21 12.33 -9.56
C SER A 47 -8.51 11.93 -10.86
N ARG A 48 -8.60 10.64 -11.20
CA ARG A 48 -8.20 10.08 -12.51
C ARG A 48 -9.32 10.04 -13.54
N HIS A 49 -10.57 10.09 -13.09
CA HIS A 49 -11.75 9.98 -13.95
C HIS A 49 -12.10 11.32 -14.62
N ASP A 50 -12.62 11.24 -15.84
CA ASP A 50 -13.10 12.38 -16.60
C ASP A 50 -14.55 12.71 -16.23
N TYR A 51 -14.77 13.86 -15.60
CA TYR A 51 -16.09 14.38 -15.25
C TYR A 51 -16.61 15.36 -16.29
N GLY A 52 -17.93 15.49 -16.39
CA GLY A 52 -18.57 16.66 -17.00
C GLY A 52 -18.79 17.73 -15.94
N VAL A 53 -18.56 19.01 -16.26
CA VAL A 53 -19.04 20.09 -15.37
C VAL A 53 -20.56 20.04 -15.36
N GLY A 54 -21.14 20.05 -14.15
CA GLY A 54 -22.57 19.95 -13.92
C GLY A 54 -23.10 18.55 -13.65
N THR A 55 -22.27 17.50 -13.74
CA THR A 55 -22.66 16.13 -13.40
C THR A 55 -22.82 15.95 -11.89
N TRP A 56 -23.67 15.00 -11.50
CA TRP A 56 -23.87 14.61 -10.12
C TRP A 56 -22.89 13.50 -9.72
N VAL A 57 -22.35 13.61 -8.52
CA VAL A 57 -21.53 12.61 -7.86
C VAL A 57 -22.04 12.41 -6.44
N THR A 58 -21.73 11.26 -5.86
CA THR A 58 -22.04 10.98 -4.45
C THR A 58 -20.72 10.84 -3.69
N LEU A 59 -20.62 11.56 -2.57
CA LEU A 59 -19.45 11.58 -1.70
C LEU A 59 -19.79 10.84 -0.41
N GLN A 60 -18.92 9.92 0.00
CA GLN A 60 -19.00 9.26 1.30
C GLN A 60 -17.72 9.57 2.08
N VAL A 61 -17.87 10.17 3.26
CA VAL A 61 -16.74 10.51 4.13
C VAL A 61 -16.34 9.28 4.95
N VAL A 62 -15.06 8.92 4.94
CA VAL A 62 -14.54 7.72 5.60
C VAL A 62 -13.59 8.11 6.73
N GLY A 63 -13.58 7.34 7.82
CA GLY A 63 -12.62 7.49 8.92
C GLY A 63 -12.99 8.54 9.96
N LEU A 64 -14.19 9.12 9.88
CA LEU A 64 -14.79 9.81 11.02
C LEU A 64 -15.32 8.74 11.97
N ASN A 65 -14.73 8.61 13.16
CA ASN A 65 -15.18 7.72 14.24
C ASN A 65 -16.48 8.24 14.88
N VAL A 66 -17.47 8.54 14.05
CA VAL A 66 -18.80 8.99 14.44
C VAL A 66 -19.74 7.86 14.04
N GLU A 67 -20.29 7.15 15.03
CA GLU A 67 -21.42 6.25 14.79
C GLU A 67 -22.73 7.04 14.92
N PRO A 68 -23.69 6.86 14.01
CA PRO A 68 -23.64 6.02 12.80
C PRO A 68 -22.77 6.63 11.68
N ALA A 69 -22.25 5.77 10.80
CA ALA A 69 -21.38 6.15 9.69
C ALA A 69 -21.97 7.31 8.85
N PRO A 70 -21.16 8.30 8.43
CA PRO A 70 -21.67 9.47 7.71
C PRO A 70 -22.47 9.06 6.47
N PRO A 71 -23.66 9.65 6.24
CA PRO A 71 -24.48 9.34 5.08
C PRO A 71 -23.77 9.75 3.78
N ALA A 72 -24.08 9.05 2.69
CA ALA A 72 -23.60 9.40 1.36
C ALA A 72 -24.30 10.71 0.91
N ILE A 73 -23.51 11.73 0.56
CA ILE A 73 -24.01 13.07 0.23
C ILE A 73 -23.86 13.34 -1.25
N ARG A 74 -24.91 13.87 -1.88
CA ARG A 74 -24.88 14.27 -3.28
C ARG A 74 -24.17 15.60 -3.47
N ALA A 75 -23.35 15.68 -4.51
CA ALA A 75 -22.63 16.87 -4.90
C ALA A 75 -22.61 17.04 -6.43
N ARG A 76 -22.50 18.27 -6.90
CA ARG A 76 -22.44 18.64 -8.31
C ARG A 76 -21.04 19.12 -8.67
N VAL A 77 -20.49 18.60 -9.76
CA VAL A 77 -19.19 19.04 -10.27
C VAL A 77 -19.30 20.47 -10.79
N ARG A 78 -18.52 21.40 -10.22
CA ARG A 78 -18.54 22.83 -10.61
C ARG A 78 -17.32 23.26 -11.41
N SER A 79 -16.16 22.67 -11.14
CA SER A 79 -14.92 23.03 -11.82
C SER A 79 -14.02 21.82 -11.95
N ILE A 80 -13.33 21.72 -13.09
CA ILE A 80 -12.32 20.70 -13.33
C ILE A 80 -11.06 21.46 -13.76
N HIS A 81 -9.98 21.29 -13.00
CA HIS A 81 -8.68 21.85 -13.34
C HIS A 81 -7.81 20.70 -13.81
N VAL A 82 -7.58 20.65 -15.11
CA VAL A 82 -6.68 19.66 -15.72
C VAL A 82 -5.25 20.07 -15.39
N SER A 83 -4.45 19.16 -14.86
CA SER A 83 -3.03 19.42 -14.64
C SER A 83 -2.27 19.46 -15.97
N GLN A 84 -1.23 20.29 -16.05
CA GLN A 84 -0.40 20.44 -17.27
C GLN A 84 0.49 19.21 -17.54
N SER A 85 0.73 18.39 -16.52
CA SER A 85 1.48 17.15 -16.60
C SER A 85 0.53 15.97 -16.74
N THR A 86 0.76 15.10 -17.73
CA THR A 86 0.02 13.83 -17.90
C THR A 86 0.18 12.86 -16.73
N ARG A 87 1.13 13.13 -15.82
CA ARG A 87 1.35 12.33 -14.60
C ARG A 87 0.54 12.82 -13.39
N GLU A 88 -0.03 14.02 -13.45
CA GLU A 88 -0.74 14.62 -12.33
C GLU A 88 -2.26 14.40 -12.43
N LEU A 89 -2.90 14.22 -11.28
CA LEU A 89 -4.35 14.00 -11.19
C LEU A 89 -5.12 15.29 -11.44
N GLN A 90 -6.24 15.19 -12.16
CA GLN A 90 -7.12 16.33 -12.38
C GLN A 90 -7.74 16.75 -11.05
N GLN A 91 -7.85 18.05 -10.83
CA GLN A 91 -8.39 18.60 -9.61
C GLN A 91 -9.86 18.99 -9.79
N VAL A 92 -10.74 18.26 -9.12
CA VAL A 92 -12.19 18.38 -9.27
C VAL A 92 -12.75 19.16 -8.08
N GLY A 93 -13.49 20.22 -8.36
CA GLY A 93 -14.23 21.00 -7.38
C GLY A 93 -15.71 20.67 -7.45
N VAL A 94 -16.29 20.28 -6.32
CA VAL A 94 -17.70 19.88 -6.20
C VAL A 94 -18.44 20.78 -5.20
N GLU A 95 -19.72 21.00 -5.45
CA GLU A 95 -20.63 21.71 -4.56
C GLU A 95 -21.69 20.74 -4.05
N LEU A 96 -21.86 20.64 -2.73
CA LEU A 96 -22.88 19.83 -2.08
C LEU A 96 -24.27 20.32 -2.44
N GLU A 97 -25.22 19.38 -2.58
CA GLU A 97 -26.63 19.70 -2.76
C GLU A 97 -27.20 20.45 -1.55
N ILE A 98 -26.83 19.97 -0.35
CA ILE A 98 -27.22 20.55 0.94
C ILE A 98 -25.94 20.98 1.66
N PRO A 99 -25.70 22.30 1.87
CA PRO A 99 -24.54 22.78 2.62
C PRO A 99 -24.58 22.29 4.07
N ALA A 100 -23.54 21.60 4.51
CA ALA A 100 -23.45 21.05 5.86
C ALA A 100 -21.99 20.74 6.25
N ASN A 101 -21.68 20.72 7.55
CA ASN A 101 -20.38 20.33 8.06
C ASN A 101 -20.22 18.79 8.08
N VAL A 102 -20.27 18.18 6.91
CA VAL A 102 -20.13 16.72 6.71
C VAL A 102 -18.68 16.24 6.88
N TRP A 103 -17.74 17.17 7.02
CA TRP A 103 -16.30 16.92 7.05
C TRP A 103 -15.75 16.56 8.43
N GLY A 104 -16.57 16.63 9.49
CA GLY A 104 -16.16 16.33 10.86
C GLY A 104 -15.21 17.37 11.47
N ILE A 105 -15.26 18.62 11.02
CA ILE A 105 -14.44 19.70 11.58
C ILE A 105 -15.05 20.14 12.92
N VAL A 106 -14.35 19.83 14.02
CA VAL A 106 -14.79 20.10 15.41
C VAL A 106 -14.92 21.61 15.69
N THR A 107 -14.06 22.42 15.08
CA THR A 107 -14.05 23.88 15.23
C THR A 107 -14.16 24.54 13.85
N PRO A 108 -15.37 24.61 13.26
CA PRO A 108 -15.54 25.19 11.94
C PRO A 108 -15.38 26.72 12.00
N PRO A 109 -14.99 27.37 10.88
CA PRO A 109 -15.00 28.83 10.74
C PRO A 109 -16.37 29.42 11.09
N GLN A 110 -16.37 30.65 11.61
CA GLN A 110 -17.58 31.29 12.13
C GLN A 110 -18.67 31.49 11.07
N ASP A 111 -18.27 31.66 9.81
CA ASP A 111 -19.17 31.79 8.66
C ASP A 111 -19.84 30.47 8.23
N TRP A 112 -19.43 29.32 8.79
CA TRP A 112 -20.11 28.04 8.57
C TRP A 112 -21.32 27.87 9.51
N LEU A 113 -21.27 28.48 10.70
CA LEU A 113 -22.28 28.33 11.75
C LEU A 113 -23.60 29.04 11.42
N GLY A 114 -23.54 30.18 10.70
CA GLY A 114 -24.73 30.99 10.39
C GLY A 114 -25.65 30.39 9.32
N ALA A 115 -25.26 29.32 8.64
CA ALA A 115 -26.04 28.67 7.59
C ALA A 115 -26.87 27.47 8.08
N GLU A 116 -26.53 26.91 9.26
CA GLU A 116 -27.34 25.85 9.89
C GLU A 116 -28.71 26.38 10.36
N GLU A 117 -28.84 27.67 10.68
CA GLU A 117 -30.10 28.25 11.16
C GLU A 117 -31.20 28.36 10.08
N MET A 118 -30.86 28.47 8.79
CA MET A 118 -31.86 28.57 7.70
C MET A 118 -32.44 27.22 7.24
N THR A 119 -31.93 26.10 7.73
CA THR A 119 -32.41 24.75 7.38
C THR A 119 -32.83 23.93 8.61
N SER A 120 -33.20 24.61 9.69
CA SER A 120 -33.79 24.03 10.90
C SER A 120 -35.23 23.51 10.67
N SER A 121 -35.36 22.53 9.79
CA SER A 121 -36.38 21.50 9.88
C SER A 121 -35.69 20.15 9.87
N MET A 122 -35.02 19.82 10.98
CA MET A 122 -34.78 18.41 11.31
C MET A 122 -36.13 17.75 11.62
N PRO A 123 -36.49 16.63 10.99
CA PRO A 123 -37.33 15.66 11.65
C PRO A 123 -36.47 14.96 12.72
N GLN A 124 -36.77 15.24 13.98
CA GLN A 124 -36.41 14.36 15.09
C GLN A 124 -36.99 12.96 14.80
N PHE A 125 -36.13 11.96 14.69
CA PHE A 125 -36.56 10.56 14.62
C PHE A 125 -37.17 10.14 15.96
N SER A 126 -38.50 10.21 16.06
CA SER A 126 -39.30 9.45 17.01
C SER A 126 -39.92 8.25 16.28
N ALA A 127 -39.79 7.08 16.89
CA ALA A 127 -40.38 5.83 16.44
C ALA A 127 -41.89 5.78 16.72
N ILE A 128 -42.72 5.54 15.69
CA ILE A 128 -44.13 5.06 15.74
C ILE A 128 -44.35 4.38 14.36
N ALA A 129 -44.53 3.06 14.18
CA ALA A 129 -45.58 2.14 14.62
C ALA A 129 -47.00 2.43 14.08
N GLY A 130 -47.37 1.82 12.95
CA GLY A 130 -48.75 1.32 12.70
C GLY A 130 -49.76 2.19 11.93
N SER A 131 -50.44 1.51 10.99
CA SER A 131 -51.72 1.77 10.28
C SER A 131 -51.84 3.00 9.35
N GLU A 132 -52.13 2.85 8.05
CA GLU A 132 -53.32 2.27 7.37
C GLU A 132 -54.54 3.19 7.39
N ILE A 133 -54.88 3.77 6.21
CA ILE A 133 -56.17 3.72 5.48
C ILE A 133 -56.22 4.86 4.43
N GLU A 134 -56.50 4.43 3.19
CA GLU A 134 -56.90 5.05 1.91
C GLU A 134 -58.09 6.08 1.95
N PRO A 135 -58.68 6.58 0.82
CA PRO A 135 -58.33 6.45 -0.61
C PRO A 135 -58.45 7.76 -1.45
N ALA A 136 -57.95 7.73 -2.70
CA ALA A 136 -58.63 8.35 -3.84
C ALA A 136 -58.17 7.70 -5.16
N ALA A 137 -59.14 7.06 -5.82
CA ALA A 137 -58.98 6.33 -7.07
C ALA A 137 -59.12 7.24 -8.31
N THR A 138 -58.40 6.89 -9.37
CA THR A 138 -58.95 6.87 -10.74
C THR A 138 -58.23 5.81 -11.57
N ALA A 139 -59.01 4.84 -12.04
CA ALA A 139 -58.63 3.71 -12.88
C ALA A 139 -58.74 4.07 -14.37
N ILE A 140 -57.82 3.57 -15.20
CA ILE A 140 -57.95 2.88 -16.52
C ILE A 140 -56.51 2.35 -16.81
N ASP A 141 -56.16 1.16 -17.28
CA ASP A 141 -56.85 0.04 -17.93
C ASP A 141 -55.96 -1.22 -17.79
N ALA A 142 -56.56 -2.41 -17.89
CA ALA A 142 -55.92 -3.71 -17.67
C ALA A 142 -55.19 -4.25 -18.91
N ALA A 143 -54.06 -4.97 -18.71
CA ALA A 143 -53.84 -6.34 -19.24
C ALA A 143 -52.39 -6.83 -19.05
N MET A 144 -52.29 -8.14 -18.82
CA MET A 144 -51.11 -9.05 -18.88
C MET A 144 -50.20 -9.12 -17.64
N LEU A 145 -50.67 -9.93 -16.69
CA LEU A 145 -49.86 -10.87 -15.93
C LEU A 145 -49.41 -12.02 -16.85
N GLU A 146 -48.12 -12.34 -16.84
CA GLU A 146 -47.66 -13.73 -16.92
C GLU A 146 -46.48 -13.88 -15.96
N SER A 147 -46.70 -14.69 -14.93
CA SER A 147 -45.70 -15.18 -14.00
C SER A 147 -45.14 -16.49 -14.55
N GLU A 148 -43.82 -16.61 -14.63
CA GLU A 148 -43.12 -17.90 -14.57
C GLU A 148 -41.79 -17.72 -13.83
N GLU A 149 -41.81 -18.12 -12.55
CA GLU A 149 -40.73 -18.84 -11.88
C GLU A 149 -41.22 -20.31 -11.78
N PRO A 150 -40.36 -21.35 -11.70
CA PRO A 150 -39.25 -21.37 -10.75
C PRO A 150 -37.97 -22.16 -11.15
N ALA A 151 -36.98 -22.03 -10.26
CA ALA A 151 -36.15 -23.09 -9.71
C ALA A 151 -34.68 -23.25 -10.18
N SER A 152 -33.83 -23.05 -9.16
CA SER A 152 -32.69 -23.87 -8.74
C SER A 152 -31.29 -23.64 -9.33
N GLU A 153 -30.42 -23.29 -8.39
CA GLU A 153 -28.96 -23.26 -8.35
C GLU A 153 -28.31 -24.58 -8.82
N PRO A 154 -26.98 -24.60 -9.05
CA PRO A 154 -26.11 -24.87 -7.91
C PRO A 154 -24.87 -23.99 -7.78
N GLU A 155 -24.51 -23.86 -6.52
CA GLU A 155 -23.30 -23.31 -5.92
C GLU A 155 -21.99 -23.81 -6.56
N HIS A 156 -21.04 -22.90 -6.79
CA HIS A 156 -19.62 -23.22 -6.84
C HIS A 156 -18.88 -22.48 -5.72
N LYS A 157 -18.45 -23.28 -4.73
CA LYS A 157 -17.47 -22.97 -3.69
C LYS A 157 -16.06 -22.77 -4.29
N LEU A 158 -15.18 -22.23 -3.43
CA LEU A 158 -13.71 -22.03 -3.51
C LEU A 158 -13.34 -20.60 -3.94
N ALA A 159 -12.52 -19.81 -3.24
CA ALA A 159 -11.58 -20.09 -2.16
C ALA A 159 -11.41 -18.85 -1.26
N ASP A 160 -11.36 -19.11 0.05
CA ASP A 160 -11.01 -18.18 1.11
C ASP A 160 -9.52 -18.40 1.44
N VAL A 161 -8.68 -17.37 1.33
CA VAL A 161 -7.24 -17.46 1.63
C VAL A 161 -6.79 -16.23 2.43
N ALA A 162 -6.49 -16.52 3.70
CA ALA A 162 -5.51 -15.91 4.59
C ALA A 162 -5.74 -14.47 5.09
N THR A 163 -6.59 -14.36 6.13
CA THR A 163 -6.41 -13.34 7.18
C THR A 163 -5.60 -13.96 8.33
N PHE A 164 -4.46 -13.34 8.67
CA PHE A 164 -3.64 -13.72 9.83
C PHE A 164 -4.32 -13.32 11.16
N PRO A 165 -4.27 -14.16 12.21
CA PRO A 165 -4.99 -13.93 13.45
C PRO A 165 -4.22 -13.04 14.43
N SER A 166 -4.93 -12.07 15.03
CA SER A 166 -4.57 -11.49 16.33
C SER A 166 -5.21 -12.32 17.46
N PRO A 167 -4.54 -12.55 18.59
CA PRO A 167 -5.04 -13.44 19.64
C PRO A 167 -6.16 -12.78 20.46
N SER A 168 -7.25 -13.54 20.68
CA SER A 168 -8.28 -13.20 21.68
C SER A 168 -7.94 -13.79 23.05
N PRO A 169 -8.28 -13.11 24.17
CA PRO A 169 -8.09 -13.62 25.52
C PRO A 169 -9.29 -14.49 25.95
N VAL A 170 -9.02 -15.61 26.62
CA VAL A 170 -10.02 -16.43 27.32
C VAL A 170 -9.73 -16.39 28.82
N ALA A 171 -10.77 -16.06 29.59
CA ALA A 171 -11.18 -16.67 30.86
C ALA A 171 -11.60 -15.64 31.92
N ALA A 172 -12.80 -15.89 32.45
CA ALA A 172 -13.55 -15.05 33.37
C ALA A 172 -13.14 -15.23 34.85
N LYS A 173 -13.31 -14.14 35.63
CA LYS A 173 -13.79 -13.95 37.03
C LYS A 173 -13.44 -14.99 38.14
N PRO A 174 -13.21 -14.56 39.40
CA PRO A 174 -14.25 -13.89 40.21
C PRO A 174 -13.80 -12.62 40.97
N SER A 175 -14.80 -12.01 41.61
CA SER A 175 -15.02 -10.62 42.01
C SER A 175 -14.46 -10.14 43.36
N GLY A 176 -14.14 -8.83 43.41
CA GLY A 176 -14.35 -7.90 44.54
C GLY A 176 -13.11 -7.08 44.98
N PRO A 177 -13.22 -5.87 45.57
CA PRO A 177 -14.26 -4.84 45.52
C PRO A 177 -13.76 -3.48 44.95
N THR A 178 -14.73 -2.63 44.66
CA THR A 178 -14.65 -1.24 44.17
C THR A 178 -13.71 -0.33 44.98
N LEU A 179 -12.75 0.32 44.32
CA LEU A 179 -12.09 1.54 44.79
C LEU A 179 -11.82 2.48 43.61
N THR A 180 -12.61 3.56 43.58
CA THR A 180 -12.24 4.94 43.23
C THR A 180 -11.32 5.16 42.02
N GLU A 181 -11.98 5.58 40.94
CA GLU A 181 -11.57 6.54 39.92
C GLU A 181 -10.33 7.39 40.30
N ALA A 182 -9.21 7.12 39.63
CA ALA A 182 -8.03 7.97 39.65
C ALA A 182 -8.12 8.98 38.49
N PRO A 183 -7.98 10.29 38.73
CA PRO A 183 -8.06 11.30 37.70
C PRO A 183 -6.83 11.25 36.78
N LYS A 184 -7.06 11.38 35.48
CA LYS A 184 -6.05 11.51 34.43
C LYS A 184 -5.01 12.58 34.81
N PRO A 185 -3.70 12.35 34.63
CA PRO A 185 -2.70 13.36 34.89
C PRO A 185 -2.82 14.47 33.84
N GLN A 186 -3.47 15.58 34.21
CA GLN A 186 -3.29 16.85 33.53
C GLN A 186 -1.80 17.18 33.60
N ARG A 187 -1.15 17.27 32.43
CA ARG A 187 0.18 17.87 32.31
C ARG A 187 0.06 19.34 32.72
N VAL A 188 0.24 19.60 34.00
CA VAL A 188 0.45 20.94 34.54
C VAL A 188 1.78 21.41 33.95
N VAL A 189 1.71 22.40 33.07
CA VAL A 189 2.88 23.15 32.62
C VAL A 189 3.36 23.91 33.86
N ILE A 190 4.35 23.33 34.55
CA ILE A 190 5.03 23.99 35.66
C ILE A 190 5.85 25.11 35.04
N THR A 191 5.30 26.31 35.00
CA THR A 191 6.07 27.49 34.66
C THR A 191 7.02 27.79 35.83
N PRO A 192 8.26 28.20 35.55
CA PRO A 192 9.24 28.55 36.59
C PRO A 192 8.68 29.62 37.56
N ASP A 193 7.89 30.56 37.05
CA ASP A 193 7.22 31.58 37.86
C ASP A 193 6.20 31.00 38.86
N GLY A 194 5.50 29.92 38.49
CA GLY A 194 4.54 29.25 39.37
C GLY A 194 5.22 28.61 40.58
N LEU A 195 6.44 28.09 40.41
CA LEU A 195 7.17 27.43 41.49
C LEU A 195 7.77 28.46 42.47
N ILE A 196 8.24 29.60 41.96
CA ILE A 196 8.75 30.72 42.78
C ILE A 196 7.61 31.25 43.68
N ASN A 197 6.44 31.50 43.10
CA ASN A 197 5.30 32.04 43.84
C ASN A 197 4.82 31.10 44.96
N VAL A 198 4.82 29.78 44.70
CA VAL A 198 4.45 28.77 45.72
C VAL A 198 5.47 28.72 46.86
N LEU A 199 6.76 28.85 46.54
CA LEU A 199 7.83 28.79 47.54
C LEU A 199 7.89 30.06 48.39
N GLN A 200 7.72 31.23 47.76
CA GLN A 200 7.63 32.53 48.43
C GLN A 200 6.42 32.59 49.37
N GLY A 201 5.25 32.13 48.92
CA GLY A 201 4.04 32.06 49.75
C GLY A 201 4.20 31.16 50.98
N LYS A 202 4.84 30.00 50.83
CA LYS A 202 5.11 29.09 51.97
C LYS A 202 6.12 29.66 52.96
N LEU A 203 7.15 30.35 52.48
CA LEU A 203 8.16 30.97 53.35
C LEU A 203 7.57 32.13 54.16
N GLN A 204 6.76 32.97 53.52
CA GLN A 204 6.12 34.11 54.17
C GLN A 204 5.13 33.65 55.26
N GLN A 205 4.34 32.62 54.98
CA GLN A 205 3.41 32.04 55.96
C GLN A 205 4.13 31.42 57.17
N ALA A 206 5.30 30.79 56.95
CA ALA A 206 6.11 30.24 58.03
C ALA A 206 6.75 31.35 58.90
N ALA A 207 7.22 32.43 58.27
CA ALA A 207 7.80 33.58 58.96
C ALA A 207 6.75 34.31 59.81
N GLU A 208 5.56 34.58 59.28
CA GLU A 208 4.46 35.20 60.02
C GLU A 208 4.05 34.37 61.24
N LYS A 209 3.94 33.05 61.07
CA LYS A 209 3.59 32.13 62.16
C LYS A 209 4.64 32.13 63.28
N ALA A 210 5.92 32.17 62.93
CA ALA A 210 7.01 32.22 63.90
C ALA A 210 7.01 33.54 64.69
N VAL A 211 6.81 34.68 64.02
CA VAL A 211 6.72 35.99 64.67
C VAL A 211 5.52 36.08 65.60
N GLN A 212 4.33 35.65 65.14
CA GLN A 212 3.12 35.63 65.98
C GLN A 212 3.32 34.77 67.24
N THR A 213 3.96 33.62 67.12
CA THR A 213 4.22 32.72 68.25
C THR A 213 5.21 33.32 69.25
N ALA A 214 6.26 34.01 68.77
CA ALA A 214 7.24 34.67 69.63
C ALA A 214 6.64 35.87 70.38
N VAL A 215 5.86 36.70 69.69
CA VAL A 215 5.18 37.86 70.29
C VAL A 215 4.17 37.41 71.34
N ALA A 216 3.34 36.41 71.05
CA ALA A 216 2.37 35.88 72.01
C ALA A 216 3.06 35.37 73.30
N LYS A 217 4.16 34.62 73.15
CA LYS A 217 4.90 34.08 74.29
C LYS A 217 5.52 35.17 75.18
N GLN A 218 6.07 36.22 74.56
CA GLN A 218 6.71 37.32 75.30
C GLN A 218 5.67 38.21 76.00
N LEU A 219 4.50 38.39 75.39
CA LEU A 219 3.39 39.15 75.97
C LEU A 219 2.76 38.40 77.15
N ASP A 220 2.54 37.09 77.02
CA ASP A 220 2.05 36.24 78.11
C ASP A 220 2.99 36.24 79.31
N GLU A 221 4.31 36.23 79.07
CA GLU A 221 5.32 36.23 80.13
C GLU A 221 5.40 37.59 80.84
N ALA A 222 5.32 38.70 80.09
CA ALA A 222 5.26 40.04 80.66
C ALA A 222 3.99 40.28 81.48
N VAL A 223 2.82 39.83 80.99
CA VAL A 223 1.54 39.93 81.71
C VAL A 223 1.58 39.10 82.99
N ARG A 224 2.12 37.87 82.93
CA ARG A 224 2.25 37.01 84.12
C ARG A 224 3.15 37.63 85.19
N ASN A 225 4.28 38.22 84.79
CA ASN A 225 5.19 38.90 85.72
C ASN A 225 4.57 40.18 86.32
N ALA A 226 3.79 40.93 85.55
CA ALA A 226 3.09 42.11 86.05
C ALA A 226 2.00 41.72 87.07
N LEU A 227 1.25 40.66 86.79
CA LEU A 227 0.22 40.14 87.71
C LEU A 227 0.83 39.63 89.02
N SER A 228 1.95 38.90 88.97
CA SER A 228 2.63 38.44 90.18
C SER A 228 3.17 39.59 91.03
N ALA A 229 3.72 40.63 90.41
CA ALA A 229 4.19 41.81 91.13
C ALA A 229 3.03 42.58 91.81
N ILE A 230 1.88 42.68 91.15
CA ILE A 230 0.67 43.29 91.74
C ILE A 230 0.17 42.47 92.94
N ASP A 231 0.16 41.14 92.82
CA ASP A 231 -0.24 40.26 93.92
C ASP A 231 0.74 40.31 95.10
N GLU A 232 2.05 40.41 94.86
CA GLU A 232 3.06 40.60 95.91
C GLU A 232 2.85 41.93 96.66
N VAL A 233 2.63 43.03 95.95
CA VAL A 233 2.35 44.35 96.57
C VAL A 233 1.05 44.30 97.37
N LYS A 234 0.01 43.64 96.85
CA LYS A 234 -1.26 43.45 97.54
C LYS A 234 -1.09 42.61 98.82
N GLN A 235 -0.32 41.53 98.77
CA GLN A 235 -0.08 40.67 99.93
C GLN A 235 0.77 41.39 100.99
N SER A 236 1.82 42.11 100.58
CA SER A 236 2.63 42.95 101.46
C SER A 236 1.79 44.03 102.14
N SER A 237 0.90 44.67 101.38
CA SER A 237 -0.05 45.68 101.89
C SER A 237 -1.02 45.09 102.92
N ILE A 238 -1.62 43.94 102.63
CA ILE A 238 -2.54 43.28 103.56
C ILE A 238 -1.82 42.90 104.86
N GLN A 239 -0.57 42.42 104.77
CA GLN A 239 0.24 42.09 105.94
C GLN A 239 0.58 43.34 106.76
N GLU A 240 1.01 44.42 106.12
CA GLU A 240 1.36 45.68 106.80
C GLU A 240 0.14 46.30 107.51
N VAL A 241 -1.03 46.28 106.85
CA VAL A 241 -2.31 46.70 107.45
C VAL A 241 -2.70 45.78 108.62
N GLN A 242 -2.53 44.46 108.50
CA GLN A 242 -2.84 43.53 109.60
C GLN A 242 -1.93 43.70 110.82
N GLU A 243 -0.66 44.04 110.63
CA GLU A 243 0.29 44.23 111.74
C GLU A 243 0.12 45.58 112.45
N LEU A 244 -0.27 46.63 111.73
CA LEU A 244 -0.42 47.97 112.29
C LEU A 244 -1.76 48.19 113.01
N PHE A 245 -2.81 47.43 112.67
CA PHE A 245 -4.15 47.60 113.25
C PHE A 245 -4.26 47.23 114.74
N PRO A 246 -3.80 46.06 115.23
CA PRO A 246 -3.95 45.71 116.66
C PRO A 246 -3.03 46.54 117.56
N THR A 247 -1.80 46.82 117.09
CA THR A 247 -0.76 47.53 117.86
C THR A 247 -1.13 48.98 118.23
N ARG A 248 -2.01 49.64 117.47
CA ARG A 248 -2.37 51.05 117.68
C ARG A 248 -3.74 51.29 118.29
N VAL A 249 -4.70 50.39 118.09
CA VAL A 249 -5.97 50.45 118.82
C VAL A 249 -5.70 50.35 120.32
N GLU A 250 -4.73 49.53 120.74
CA GLU A 250 -4.32 49.41 122.14
C GLU A 250 -3.59 50.66 122.67
N ALA A 251 -2.73 51.30 121.85
CA ALA A 251 -2.00 52.51 122.22
C ALA A 251 -2.89 53.77 122.34
N ALA A 252 -3.99 53.85 121.61
CA ALA A 252 -4.95 54.96 121.70
C ALA A 252 -5.98 54.79 122.84
N THR A 253 -6.23 53.55 123.30
CA THR A 253 -7.21 53.26 124.36
C THR A 253 -6.72 53.48 125.79
N THR A 254 -5.43 53.69 126.02
CA THR A 254 -4.83 53.67 127.36
C THR A 254 -4.81 55.01 128.12
N GLY A 255 -5.56 56.05 127.71
CA GLY A 255 -5.48 57.33 128.44
C GLY A 255 -6.54 58.43 128.26
N MET A 256 -7.73 58.20 127.70
CA MET A 256 -8.70 59.31 127.49
C MET A 256 -10.16 58.95 127.86
N THR A 257 -10.89 59.93 128.41
CA THR A 257 -12.11 59.72 129.22
C THR A 257 -13.42 60.21 128.58
N THR A 258 -13.49 60.52 127.29
CA THR A 258 -14.79 60.76 126.61
C THR A 258 -14.87 60.12 125.22
N LYS A 259 -16.03 59.53 124.91
CA LYS A 259 -16.28 58.71 123.70
C LYS A 259 -16.29 59.51 122.38
N ASP A 260 -16.69 60.79 122.43
CA ASP A 260 -16.84 61.64 121.23
C ASP A 260 -15.52 62.23 120.75
N GLU A 261 -14.59 62.56 121.65
CA GLU A 261 -13.24 63.03 121.27
C GLU A 261 -12.39 61.89 120.69
N ILE A 262 -12.55 60.67 121.19
CA ILE A 262 -11.89 59.47 120.65
C ILE A 262 -12.36 59.20 119.21
N ALA A 263 -13.66 59.31 118.93
CA ALA A 263 -14.21 59.09 117.59
C ALA A 263 -13.77 60.15 116.57
N ALA A 264 -13.69 61.41 116.96
CA ALA A 264 -13.26 62.50 116.08
C ALA A 264 -11.75 62.45 115.76
N VAL A 265 -10.91 62.16 116.76
CA VAL A 265 -9.45 62.02 116.58
C VAL A 265 -9.12 60.75 115.80
N THR A 266 -9.78 59.63 116.08
CA THR A 266 -9.58 58.40 115.28
C THR A 266 -10.06 58.58 113.84
N ALA A 267 -11.21 59.21 113.59
CA ALA A 267 -11.68 59.47 112.22
C ALA A 267 -10.74 60.43 111.45
N SER A 268 -10.19 61.46 112.12
CA SER A 268 -9.24 62.38 111.50
C SER A 268 -7.90 61.70 111.20
N VAL A 269 -7.34 60.95 112.16
CA VAL A 269 -6.04 60.28 112.00
C VAL A 269 -6.13 59.15 110.97
N ILE A 270 -7.20 58.35 110.99
CA ILE A 270 -7.46 57.31 109.99
C ILE A 270 -7.70 57.95 108.62
N GLY A 271 -8.44 59.06 108.55
CA GLY A 271 -8.71 59.76 107.29
C GLY A 271 -7.46 60.36 106.64
N THR A 272 -6.58 61.01 107.43
CA THR A 272 -5.33 61.56 106.90
C THR A 272 -4.34 60.46 106.52
N HIS A 273 -4.24 59.40 107.33
CA HIS A 273 -3.38 58.25 107.03
C HIS A 273 -3.84 57.52 105.77
N TRP A 274 -5.14 57.21 105.64
CA TRP A 274 -5.70 56.56 104.46
C TRP A 274 -5.49 57.39 103.19
N LYS A 275 -5.55 58.72 103.32
CA LYS A 275 -5.27 59.63 102.20
C LYS A 275 -3.79 59.57 101.79
N GLU A 276 -2.86 59.61 102.75
CA GLU A 276 -1.42 59.44 102.47
C GLU A 276 -1.10 58.07 101.88
N GLU A 277 -1.73 57.00 102.36
CA GLU A 277 -1.55 55.64 101.85
C GLU A 277 -2.11 55.50 100.43
N MET A 278 -3.30 56.04 100.16
CA MET A 278 -3.87 56.07 98.82
C MET A 278 -3.05 56.91 97.84
N GLU A 279 -2.43 58.01 98.30
CA GLU A 279 -1.52 58.80 97.46
C GLU A 279 -0.23 58.02 97.16
N LYS A 280 0.28 57.23 98.12
CA LYS A 280 1.41 56.30 97.88
C LYS A 280 1.05 55.20 96.89
N TYR A 281 -0.12 54.56 97.02
CA TYR A 281 -0.58 53.56 96.05
C TYR A 281 -0.80 54.16 94.68
N ARG A 282 -1.34 55.39 94.59
CA ARG A 282 -1.50 56.10 93.32
C ARG A 282 -0.14 56.38 92.68
N GLY A 283 0.82 56.89 93.43
CA GLY A 283 2.18 57.13 92.93
C GLY A 283 2.86 55.85 92.46
N HIS A 284 2.69 54.75 93.19
CA HIS A 284 3.25 53.45 92.81
C HIS A 284 2.56 52.87 91.55
N ALA A 285 1.24 52.99 91.45
CA ALA A 285 0.50 52.58 90.26
C ALA A 285 0.88 53.41 89.04
N GLU A 286 1.05 54.72 89.19
CA GLU A 286 1.53 55.62 88.13
C GLU A 286 2.96 55.22 87.68
N GLU A 287 3.87 54.96 88.62
CA GLU A 287 5.22 54.48 88.31
C GLU A 287 5.20 53.14 87.55
N LEU A 288 4.31 52.22 87.93
CA LEU A 288 4.17 50.92 87.28
C LEU A 288 3.57 51.04 85.88
N THR A 289 2.58 51.91 85.68
CA THR A 289 2.05 52.22 84.34
C THR A 289 3.09 52.90 83.46
N GLN A 290 3.94 53.77 84.02
CA GLN A 290 5.02 54.42 83.28
C GLN A 290 6.12 53.42 82.90
N ARG A 291 6.48 52.48 83.78
CA ARG A 291 7.38 51.36 83.46
C ARG A 291 6.82 50.48 82.33
N LEU A 292 5.53 50.13 82.39
CA LEU A 292 4.89 49.33 81.34
C LEU A 292 4.83 50.08 80.01
N ALA A 293 4.53 51.38 80.03
CA ALA A 293 4.54 52.22 78.84
C ALA A 293 5.95 52.31 78.22
N GLN A 294 6.99 52.42 79.06
CA GLN A 294 8.38 52.42 78.63
C GLN A 294 8.77 51.08 77.98
N GLN A 295 8.43 49.96 78.63
CA GLN A 295 8.68 48.61 78.09
C GLN A 295 7.94 48.36 76.77
N ALA A 296 6.69 48.82 76.65
CA ALA A 296 5.92 48.73 75.41
C ALA A 296 6.55 49.56 74.27
N ALA A 297 7.05 50.76 74.58
CA ALA A 297 7.75 51.60 73.62
C ALA A 297 9.09 50.99 73.17
N ASP A 298 9.83 50.37 74.09
CA ASP A 298 11.10 49.70 73.79
C ASP A 298 10.88 48.44 72.93
N LEU A 299 9.88 47.62 73.27
CA LEU A 299 9.48 46.47 72.45
C LEU A 299 9.03 46.87 71.04
N LYS A 300 8.27 47.96 70.92
CA LYS A 300 7.86 48.48 69.61
C LYS A 300 9.07 48.89 68.77
N ARG A 301 10.06 49.58 69.37
CA ARG A 301 11.29 49.94 68.65
C ARG A 301 12.10 48.72 68.22
N GLU A 302 12.17 47.68 69.03
CA GLU A 302 12.85 46.44 68.64
C GLU A 302 12.10 45.71 67.51
N LEU A 303 10.75 45.71 67.54
CA LEU A 303 9.94 45.14 66.47
C LEU A 303 10.14 45.89 65.14
N ASP A 304 10.15 47.22 65.18
CA ASP A 304 10.42 48.07 64.01
C ASP A 304 11.83 47.80 63.44
N ARG A 305 12.85 47.66 64.31
CA ARG A 305 14.22 47.27 63.89
C ARG A 305 14.26 45.89 63.25
N CYS A 306 13.56 44.90 63.80
CA CYS A 306 13.48 43.56 63.22
C CYS A 306 12.79 43.59 61.84
N GLN A 307 11.73 44.38 61.67
CA GLN A 307 11.06 44.54 60.38
C GLN A 307 11.96 45.22 59.34
N GLU A 308 12.69 46.28 59.71
CA GLU A 308 13.66 46.92 58.81
C GLU A 308 14.78 45.96 58.40
N PHE A 309 15.28 45.16 59.34
CA PHE A 309 16.31 44.16 59.06
C PHE A 309 15.81 43.09 58.09
N LEU A 310 14.60 42.55 58.32
CA LEU A 310 13.97 41.59 57.41
C LEU A 310 13.72 42.19 56.03
N GLY A 311 13.28 43.44 55.95
CA GLY A 311 13.11 44.17 54.69
C GLY A 311 14.42 44.27 53.92
N LYS A 312 15.49 44.75 54.57
CA LYS A 312 16.84 44.85 53.98
C LYS A 312 17.35 43.49 53.51
N MET A 313 17.24 42.48 54.37
CA MET A 313 17.71 41.13 54.05
C MET A 313 16.93 40.52 52.88
N SER A 314 15.60 40.73 52.80
CA SER A 314 14.81 40.29 51.64
C SER A 314 15.23 41.02 50.37
N SER A 315 15.44 42.35 50.43
CA SER A 315 15.85 43.15 49.28
C SER A 315 17.23 42.81 48.73
N GLU A 316 18.12 42.26 49.56
CA GLU A 316 19.44 41.78 49.13
C GLU A 316 19.41 40.32 48.64
N LEU A 317 18.60 39.47 49.27
CA LEU A 317 18.53 38.04 48.93
C LEU A 317 17.73 37.80 47.66
N GLU A 318 16.60 38.49 47.49
CA GLU A 318 15.69 38.34 46.36
C GLU A 318 16.39 38.52 44.99
N PRO A 319 17.15 39.60 44.72
CA PRO A 319 17.84 39.73 43.43
C PRO A 319 18.93 38.67 43.24
N ARG A 320 19.61 38.22 44.31
CA ARG A 320 20.63 37.15 44.22
C ARG A 320 20.00 35.79 43.88
N VAL A 321 18.87 35.47 44.52
CA VAL A 321 18.12 34.25 44.25
C VAL A 321 17.57 34.28 42.83
N GLN A 322 16.98 35.41 42.42
CA GLN A 322 16.43 35.58 41.07
C GLN A 322 17.53 35.48 40.00
N ALA A 323 18.70 36.09 40.22
CA ALA A 323 19.83 36.00 39.30
C ALA A 323 20.33 34.55 39.15
N ARG A 324 20.51 33.83 40.26
CA ARG A 324 20.93 32.42 40.22
C ARG A 324 19.90 31.52 39.55
N LEU A 325 18.62 31.78 39.77
CA LEU A 325 17.55 31.03 39.14
C LEU A 325 17.53 31.28 37.63
N ASN A 326 17.63 32.53 37.20
CA ASN A 326 17.70 32.89 35.78
C ASN A 326 18.93 32.28 35.09
N GLU A 327 20.10 32.27 35.76
CA GLU A 327 21.31 31.62 35.26
C GLU A 327 21.12 30.11 35.11
N ALA A 328 20.55 29.45 36.13
CA ALA A 328 20.25 28.02 36.10
C ALA A 328 19.25 27.66 34.99
N VAL A 329 18.20 28.47 34.81
CA VAL A 329 17.21 28.30 33.74
C VAL A 329 17.86 28.50 32.37
N ALA A 330 18.66 29.56 32.18
CA ALA A 330 19.36 29.80 30.92
C ALA A 330 20.33 28.67 30.57
N TYR A 331 21.07 28.16 31.56
CA TYR A 331 21.94 27.00 31.39
C TYR A 331 21.15 25.73 31.03
N ALA A 332 20.06 25.46 31.73
CA ALA A 332 19.20 24.31 31.47
C ALA A 332 18.57 24.36 30.08
N THR A 333 18.06 25.53 29.64
CA THR A 333 17.53 25.73 28.29
C THR A 333 18.60 25.49 27.24
N LYS A 334 19.80 26.07 27.41
CA LYS A 334 20.91 25.86 26.46
C LYS A 334 21.33 24.39 26.38
N ALA A 335 21.39 23.69 27.52
CA ALA A 335 21.71 22.27 27.55
C ALA A 335 20.62 21.42 26.88
N PHE A 336 19.34 21.78 27.09
CA PHE A 336 18.21 21.13 26.44
C PHE A 336 18.22 21.35 24.93
N ASP A 337 18.41 22.58 24.46
CA ASP A 337 18.50 22.91 23.03
C ASP A 337 19.66 22.18 22.36
N GLY A 338 20.82 22.11 23.03
CA GLY A 338 21.97 21.35 22.54
C GLY A 338 21.70 19.85 22.44
N ALA A 339 21.04 19.26 23.45
CA ALA A 339 20.66 17.84 23.42
C ALA A 339 19.57 17.55 22.38
N ALA A 340 18.60 18.45 22.22
CA ALA A 340 17.55 18.36 21.21
C ALA A 340 18.16 18.41 19.80
N ALA A 341 19.05 19.36 19.52
CA ALA A 341 19.76 19.43 18.23
C ALA A 341 20.53 18.13 17.94
N GLN A 342 21.33 17.64 18.89
CA GLN A 342 22.08 16.39 18.71
C GLN A 342 21.19 15.17 18.50
N THR A 343 20.02 15.10 19.15
CA THR A 343 19.10 13.96 18.97
C THR A 343 18.39 14.02 17.62
N VAL A 344 18.07 15.21 17.12
CA VAL A 344 17.51 15.41 15.78
C VAL A 344 18.54 15.08 14.71
N ASP A 345 19.77 15.57 14.83
CA ASP A 345 20.86 15.29 13.90
C ASP A 345 21.12 13.78 13.78
N ARG A 346 21.25 13.08 14.91
CA ARG A 346 21.42 11.61 14.91
C ARG A 346 20.24 10.86 14.31
N ARG A 347 19.01 11.39 14.41
CA ARG A 347 17.84 10.80 13.76
C ARG A 347 17.87 11.03 12.26
N TYR A 348 18.28 12.22 11.83
CA TYR A 348 18.42 12.56 10.43
C TYR A 348 19.52 11.74 9.75
N GLU A 349 20.68 11.56 10.39
CA GLU A 349 21.75 10.68 9.91
C GLU A 349 21.27 9.23 9.76
N ARG A 350 20.61 8.67 10.78
CA ARG A 350 20.04 7.32 10.71
C ARG A 350 18.97 7.18 9.62
N LEU A 351 18.17 8.22 9.39
CA LEU A 351 17.19 8.22 8.30
C LEU A 351 17.88 8.24 6.93
N LEU A 352 18.95 9.02 6.78
CA LEU A 352 19.76 9.05 5.56
C LEU A 352 20.44 7.70 5.29
N GLU A 353 21.04 7.06 6.31
CA GLU A 353 21.64 5.73 6.18
C GLU A 353 20.59 4.66 5.83
N SER A 354 19.42 4.71 6.47
CA SER A 354 18.30 3.82 6.18
C SER A 354 17.77 4.00 4.76
N THR A 355 17.60 5.25 4.30
CA THR A 355 17.14 5.51 2.93
C THR A 355 18.18 5.11 1.89
N GLN A 356 19.47 5.32 2.15
CA GLN A 356 20.55 4.88 1.27
C GLN A 356 20.65 3.36 1.17
N SER A 357 20.50 2.63 2.28
CA SER A 357 20.50 1.16 2.28
C SER A 357 19.29 0.59 1.53
N LEU A 358 18.09 1.14 1.75
CA LEU A 358 16.89 0.77 1.01
C LEU A 358 17.03 1.04 -0.50
N LEU A 359 17.62 2.17 -0.89
CA LEU A 359 17.87 2.50 -2.29
C LEU A 359 18.82 1.49 -2.94
N LYS A 360 19.91 1.12 -2.25
CA LYS A 360 20.86 0.12 -2.75
C LYS A 360 20.21 -1.26 -2.89
N GLU A 361 19.39 -1.67 -1.93
CA GLU A 361 18.65 -2.92 -2.00
C GLU A 361 17.65 -2.93 -3.17
N ALA A 362 16.93 -1.83 -3.37
CA ALA A 362 16.01 -1.67 -4.50
C ALA A 362 16.73 -1.72 -5.85
N LEU A 363 17.91 -1.10 -5.97
CA LEU A 363 18.74 -1.17 -7.17
C LEU A 363 19.22 -2.59 -7.46
N LEU A 364 19.70 -3.32 -6.45
CA LEU A 364 20.11 -4.72 -6.62
C LEU A 364 18.94 -5.62 -7.03
N LYS A 365 17.74 -5.39 -6.47
CA LYS A 365 16.51 -6.11 -6.88
C LYS A 365 16.10 -5.79 -8.31
N LEU A 366 16.23 -4.53 -8.73
CA LEU A 366 15.96 -4.13 -10.11
C LEU A 366 16.94 -4.78 -11.09
N ASP A 367 18.23 -4.80 -10.73
CA ASP A 367 19.29 -5.40 -11.55
C ASP A 367 19.06 -6.91 -11.70
N ALA A 368 18.77 -7.61 -10.60
CA ALA A 368 18.42 -9.04 -10.62
C ALA A 368 17.22 -9.34 -11.51
N ARG A 369 16.12 -8.57 -11.39
CA ARG A 369 14.95 -8.72 -12.27
C ARG A 369 15.25 -8.40 -13.72
N SER A 370 16.14 -7.44 -13.99
CA SER A 370 16.54 -7.12 -15.35
C SER A 370 17.35 -8.26 -15.98
N ALA A 371 18.22 -8.91 -15.21
CA ALA A 371 18.98 -10.08 -15.64
C ALA A 371 18.06 -11.29 -15.88
N GLU A 372 17.07 -11.53 -15.01
CA GLU A 372 16.04 -12.57 -15.21
C GLU A 372 15.22 -12.32 -16.49
N ALA A 373 14.78 -11.07 -16.71
CA ALA A 373 14.05 -10.71 -17.92
C ALA A 373 14.90 -10.88 -19.18
N GLN A 374 16.18 -10.48 -19.15
CA GLN A 374 17.12 -10.69 -20.25
C GLN A 374 17.34 -12.18 -20.54
N ALA A 375 17.53 -13.01 -19.51
CA ALA A 375 17.68 -14.45 -19.64
C ALA A 375 16.41 -15.10 -20.21
N SER A 376 15.23 -14.67 -19.77
CA SER A 376 13.94 -15.13 -20.31
C SER A 376 13.80 -14.78 -21.80
N VAL A 377 14.14 -13.54 -22.19
CA VAL A 377 14.07 -13.11 -23.59
C VAL A 377 15.06 -13.89 -24.45
N GLN A 378 16.31 -14.06 -23.98
CA GLN A 378 17.31 -14.87 -24.67
C GLN A 378 16.87 -16.33 -24.80
N GLY A 379 16.26 -16.90 -23.75
CA GLY A 379 15.72 -18.26 -23.78
C GLY A 379 14.61 -18.43 -24.82
N VAL A 380 13.66 -17.49 -24.88
CA VAL A 380 12.60 -17.50 -25.90
C VAL A 380 13.19 -17.35 -27.30
N LEU A 381 14.11 -16.41 -27.52
CA LEU A 381 14.75 -16.21 -28.83
C LEU A 381 15.49 -17.47 -29.30
N ASN A 382 16.27 -18.10 -28.42
CA ASN A 382 16.99 -19.33 -28.75
C ASN A 382 16.03 -20.48 -29.06
N SER A 383 14.90 -20.58 -28.35
CA SER A 383 13.88 -21.60 -28.63
C SER A 383 13.20 -21.39 -29.98
N ILE A 384 12.90 -20.14 -30.36
CA ILE A 384 12.30 -19.80 -31.66
C ILE A 384 13.29 -20.11 -32.78
N LEU A 385 14.57 -19.75 -32.61
CA LEU A 385 15.62 -20.07 -33.59
C LEU A 385 15.79 -21.57 -33.77
N ALA A 386 15.82 -22.34 -32.68
CA ALA A 386 15.89 -23.79 -32.73
C ALA A 386 14.67 -24.41 -33.44
N ASN A 387 13.47 -23.91 -33.17
CA ASN A 387 12.24 -24.36 -33.83
C ASN A 387 12.24 -24.02 -35.33
N LEU A 388 12.66 -22.80 -35.70
CA LEU A 388 12.78 -22.39 -37.11
C LEU A 388 13.82 -23.23 -37.84
N GLN A 389 14.96 -23.51 -37.21
CA GLN A 389 15.99 -24.39 -37.77
C GLN A 389 15.45 -25.81 -37.97
N GLY A 390 14.80 -26.39 -36.95
CA GLY A 390 14.19 -27.72 -37.06
C GLY A 390 13.09 -27.77 -38.12
N GLN A 391 12.28 -26.73 -38.23
CA GLN A 391 11.26 -26.60 -39.28
C GLN A 391 11.91 -26.53 -40.67
N ALA A 392 12.96 -25.72 -40.86
CA ALA A 392 13.67 -25.61 -42.11
C ALA A 392 14.34 -26.94 -42.52
N GLU A 393 14.98 -27.63 -41.58
CA GLU A 393 15.57 -28.97 -41.80
C GLU A 393 14.49 -29.99 -42.18
N SER A 394 13.33 -29.96 -41.50
CA SER A 394 12.20 -30.86 -41.83
C SER A 394 11.64 -30.61 -43.23
N GLN A 395 11.46 -29.33 -43.62
CA GLN A 395 10.98 -28.98 -44.96
C GLN A 395 12.00 -29.34 -46.04
N MET A 396 13.29 -29.10 -45.78
CA MET A 396 14.36 -29.50 -46.69
C MET A 396 14.38 -31.02 -46.89
N ASN A 397 14.22 -31.80 -45.82
CA ASN A 397 14.16 -33.26 -45.90
C ASN A 397 12.93 -33.74 -46.68
N VAL A 398 11.76 -33.12 -46.50
CA VAL A 398 10.56 -33.45 -47.28
C VAL A 398 10.79 -33.15 -48.76
N ILE A 399 11.27 -31.95 -49.12
CA ILE A 399 11.57 -31.58 -50.51
C ILE A 399 12.62 -32.50 -51.12
N LEU A 400 13.66 -32.87 -50.36
CA LEU A 400 14.70 -33.78 -50.82
C LEU A 400 14.13 -35.19 -51.06
N SER A 401 13.27 -35.68 -50.17
CA SER A 401 12.59 -36.98 -50.38
C SER A 401 11.65 -36.96 -51.58
N GLU A 402 10.84 -35.90 -51.75
CA GLU A 402 9.96 -35.76 -52.91
C GLU A 402 10.74 -35.66 -54.22
N THR A 403 11.84 -34.92 -54.24
CA THR A 403 12.68 -34.80 -55.44
C THR A 403 13.38 -36.11 -55.75
N LYS A 404 13.86 -36.84 -54.73
CA LYS A 404 14.40 -38.20 -54.88
C LYS A 404 13.36 -39.16 -55.44
N ASP A 405 12.13 -39.16 -54.91
CA ASP A 405 11.06 -40.04 -55.36
C ASP A 405 10.59 -39.70 -56.79
N ARG A 406 10.51 -38.40 -57.13
CA ARG A 406 10.25 -37.94 -58.51
C ARG A 406 11.35 -38.39 -59.46
N ALA A 407 12.62 -38.25 -59.07
CA ALA A 407 13.75 -38.69 -59.87
C ALA A 407 13.75 -40.21 -60.07
N ALA A 408 13.52 -40.99 -59.01
CA ALA A 408 13.41 -42.44 -59.07
C ALA A 408 12.24 -42.89 -59.97
N SER A 409 11.09 -42.22 -59.87
CA SER A 409 9.93 -42.49 -60.72
C SER A 409 10.19 -42.15 -62.19
N ALA A 410 10.87 -41.03 -62.46
CA ALA A 410 11.25 -40.66 -63.83
C ALA A 410 12.24 -41.64 -64.45
N LEU A 411 13.24 -42.10 -63.68
CA LEU A 411 14.19 -43.13 -64.12
C LEU A 411 13.49 -44.47 -64.38
N SER A 412 12.58 -44.89 -63.50
CA SER A 412 11.79 -46.12 -63.70
C SER A 412 10.88 -46.03 -64.93
N SER A 413 10.28 -44.86 -65.17
CA SER A 413 9.46 -44.61 -66.37
C SER A 413 10.31 -44.67 -67.65
N LEU A 414 11.49 -44.04 -67.65
CA LEU A 414 12.41 -44.06 -68.79
C LEU A 414 12.92 -45.47 -69.10
N ASP A 415 13.23 -46.23 -68.05
CA ASP A 415 13.66 -47.63 -68.15
C ASP A 415 12.54 -48.54 -68.69
N ALA A 416 11.29 -48.33 -68.26
CA ALA A 416 10.13 -49.01 -68.83
C ALA A 416 9.90 -48.65 -70.31
N GLU A 417 10.03 -47.38 -70.68
CA GLU A 417 9.93 -46.91 -72.07
C GLU A 417 11.04 -47.52 -72.95
N SER A 418 12.28 -47.56 -72.45
CA SER A 418 13.42 -48.18 -73.12
C SER A 418 13.18 -49.67 -73.36
N ARG A 419 12.69 -50.42 -72.36
CA ARG A 419 12.33 -51.84 -72.52
C ARG A 419 11.23 -52.03 -73.55
N ALA A 420 10.17 -51.23 -73.50
CA ALA A 420 9.08 -51.29 -74.46
C ALA A 420 9.57 -51.00 -75.89
N ALA A 421 10.46 -50.01 -76.07
CA ALA A 421 11.07 -49.70 -77.36
C ALA A 421 11.96 -50.84 -77.88
N CYS A 422 12.75 -51.48 -77.01
CA CYS A 422 13.55 -52.66 -77.35
C CYS A 422 12.67 -53.85 -77.75
N GLU A 423 11.60 -54.13 -77.01
CA GLU A 423 10.65 -55.20 -77.33
C GLU A 423 9.93 -54.94 -78.65
N ALA A 424 9.46 -53.71 -78.89
CA ALA A 424 8.86 -53.31 -80.15
C ALA A 424 9.83 -53.50 -81.33
N ARG A 425 11.11 -53.11 -81.15
CA ARG A 425 12.15 -53.33 -82.16
C ARG A 425 12.43 -54.82 -82.39
N ARG A 426 12.47 -55.63 -81.34
CA ARG A 426 12.62 -57.09 -81.45
C ARG A 426 11.46 -57.70 -82.23
N GLN A 427 10.22 -57.37 -81.89
CA GLN A 427 9.02 -57.85 -82.59
C GLN A 427 9.01 -57.42 -84.07
N ALA A 428 9.41 -56.18 -84.38
CA ALA A 428 9.53 -55.71 -85.75
C ALA A 428 10.55 -56.52 -86.56
N LEU A 429 11.73 -56.79 -85.97
CA LEU A 429 12.75 -57.63 -86.58
C LEU A 429 12.28 -59.08 -86.76
N GLU A 430 11.60 -59.67 -85.76
CA GLU A 430 11.02 -61.01 -85.87
C GLU A 430 9.99 -61.07 -87.01
N ALA A 431 9.14 -60.05 -87.14
CA ALA A 431 8.19 -59.94 -88.24
C ALA A 431 8.86 -59.74 -89.61
N ASP A 432 9.96 -58.98 -89.69
CA ASP A 432 10.77 -58.85 -90.90
C ASP A 432 11.43 -60.17 -91.29
N VAL A 433 11.99 -60.90 -90.32
CA VAL A 433 12.60 -62.23 -90.52
C VAL A 433 11.55 -63.25 -90.97
N ALA A 434 10.38 -63.27 -90.33
CA ALA A 434 9.27 -64.14 -90.75
C ALA A 434 8.84 -63.84 -92.19
N ARG A 435 8.65 -62.55 -92.53
CA ARG A 435 8.34 -62.13 -93.92
C ARG A 435 9.45 -62.48 -94.91
N ALA A 436 10.72 -62.35 -94.53
CA ALA A 436 11.85 -62.72 -95.38
C ALA A 436 11.91 -64.23 -95.60
N ALA A 437 11.66 -65.03 -94.55
CA ALA A 437 11.57 -66.48 -94.63
C ALA A 437 10.41 -66.92 -95.54
N GLU A 438 9.21 -66.34 -95.39
CA GLU A 438 8.07 -66.57 -96.28
C GLU A 438 8.44 -66.27 -97.74
N ARG A 439 9.01 -65.08 -98.02
CA ARG A 439 9.46 -64.71 -99.38
C ARG A 439 10.49 -65.69 -99.93
N SER A 440 11.45 -66.14 -99.12
CA SER A 440 12.45 -67.13 -99.52
C SER A 440 11.80 -68.48 -99.86
N THR A 441 10.87 -68.96 -99.02
CA THR A 441 10.14 -70.22 -99.30
C THR A 441 9.25 -70.11 -100.53
N ASP A 442 8.62 -68.96 -100.78
CA ASP A 442 7.84 -68.70 -101.99
C ASP A 442 8.72 -68.61 -103.23
N GLN A 443 9.88 -67.94 -103.14
CA GLN A 443 10.87 -67.90 -104.21
C GLN A 443 11.42 -69.29 -104.50
N PHE A 444 11.74 -70.09 -103.48
CA PHE A 444 12.15 -71.48 -103.62
C PHE A 444 11.05 -72.32 -104.26
N ARG A 445 9.79 -72.18 -103.84
CA ARG A 445 8.64 -72.89 -104.43
C ARG A 445 8.44 -72.51 -105.89
N LYS A 446 8.56 -71.22 -106.24
CA LYS A 446 8.51 -70.73 -107.62
C LYS A 446 9.68 -71.27 -108.44
N GLY A 447 10.88 -71.24 -107.89
CA GLY A 447 12.10 -71.78 -108.50
C GLY A 447 12.00 -73.30 -108.74
N MET A 448 11.50 -74.05 -107.76
CA MET A 448 11.26 -75.49 -107.86
C MET A 448 10.20 -75.80 -108.92
N LYS A 449 9.10 -75.05 -108.96
CA LYS A 449 8.10 -75.19 -110.03
C LYS A 449 8.72 -74.91 -111.40
N ALA A 450 9.47 -73.82 -111.55
CA ALA A 450 10.15 -73.47 -112.80
C ALA A 450 11.16 -74.55 -113.22
N PHE A 451 11.91 -75.11 -112.26
CA PHE A 451 12.83 -76.22 -112.48
C PHE A 451 12.10 -77.49 -112.93
N LEU A 452 11.04 -77.89 -112.23
CA LEU A 452 10.23 -79.05 -112.62
C LEU A 452 9.56 -78.87 -113.98
N TYR A 453 9.05 -77.67 -114.29
CA TYR A 453 8.55 -77.36 -115.64
C TYR A 453 9.66 -77.46 -116.68
N SER A 454 10.86 -76.95 -116.39
CA SER A 454 12.02 -77.07 -117.27
C SER A 454 12.42 -78.53 -117.50
N CYS A 455 12.50 -79.34 -116.44
CA CYS A 455 12.78 -80.78 -116.54
C CYS A 455 11.68 -81.55 -117.29
N LEU A 456 10.40 -81.22 -117.04
CA LEU A 456 9.27 -81.82 -117.75
C LEU A 456 9.30 -81.45 -119.23
N VAL A 457 9.54 -80.18 -119.56
CA VAL A 457 9.70 -79.71 -120.95
C VAL A 457 10.91 -80.38 -121.58
N ALA A 458 12.06 -80.47 -120.91
CA ALA A 458 13.24 -81.15 -121.43
C ALA A 458 13.00 -82.65 -121.63
N ALA A 459 12.30 -83.33 -120.73
CA ALA A 459 11.95 -84.74 -120.86
C ALA A 459 10.92 -84.96 -121.98
N VAL A 460 9.90 -84.11 -122.10
CA VAL A 460 8.92 -84.16 -123.19
C VAL A 460 9.58 -83.82 -124.51
N SER A 461 10.47 -82.84 -124.58
CA SER A 461 11.26 -82.51 -125.76
C SER A 461 12.22 -83.64 -126.10
N ALA A 462 12.84 -84.32 -125.14
CA ALA A 462 13.67 -85.48 -125.38
C ALA A 462 12.84 -86.67 -125.87
N VAL A 463 11.61 -86.86 -125.39
CA VAL A 463 10.66 -87.85 -125.91
C VAL A 463 10.17 -87.46 -127.30
N ASP A 464 9.90 -86.18 -127.56
CA ASP A 464 9.52 -85.66 -128.88
C ASP A 464 10.67 -85.81 -129.88
N GLU A 465 11.90 -85.45 -129.49
CA GLU A 465 13.12 -85.66 -130.27
C GLU A 465 13.42 -87.15 -130.45
N HIS A 466 13.26 -87.99 -129.43
CA HIS A 466 13.38 -89.44 -129.57
C HIS A 466 12.28 -89.99 -130.48
N SER A 467 11.06 -89.47 -130.42
CA SER A 467 9.97 -89.87 -131.30
C SER A 467 10.22 -89.42 -132.73
N LYS A 468 10.70 -88.19 -132.95
CA LYS A 468 11.14 -87.67 -134.25
C LYS A 468 12.35 -88.40 -134.78
N SER A 469 13.31 -88.76 -133.92
CA SER A 469 14.47 -89.57 -134.24
C SER A 469 14.06 -91.00 -134.57
N THR A 470 13.06 -91.58 -133.88
CA THR A 470 12.49 -92.89 -134.19
C THR A 470 11.68 -92.84 -135.50
N LEU A 471 10.96 -91.74 -135.75
CA LEU A 471 10.18 -91.50 -136.97
C LEU A 471 11.10 -91.22 -138.17
N GLU A 472 12.19 -90.47 -137.97
CA GLU A 472 13.29 -90.31 -138.92
C GLU A 472 14.01 -91.65 -139.13
N SER A 473 14.25 -92.47 -138.10
CA SER A 473 14.81 -93.81 -138.27
C SER A 473 13.88 -94.74 -139.05
N LEU A 474 12.56 -94.55 -139.00
CA LEU A 474 11.59 -95.25 -139.87
C LEU A 474 11.51 -94.67 -141.29
N THR A 475 11.86 -93.40 -141.52
CA THR A 475 11.88 -92.77 -142.86
C THR A 475 13.26 -92.69 -143.50
N LYS A 476 14.31 -93.08 -142.78
CA LYS A 476 15.71 -92.91 -143.15
C LYS A 476 16.51 -94.18 -142.86
N ASP A 477 15.87 -95.34 -142.99
CA ASP A 477 16.55 -96.63 -143.10
C ASP A 477 16.70 -96.99 -144.58
N ASN A 478 17.63 -96.27 -145.22
CA ASN A 478 18.33 -96.76 -146.40
C ASN A 478 19.77 -96.19 -146.39
N GLY A 479 20.59 -96.74 -145.49
CA GLY A 479 22.00 -97.00 -145.79
C GLY A 479 23.09 -96.16 -145.08
N LYS A 480 23.79 -96.84 -144.14
CA LYS A 480 25.27 -96.89 -143.90
C LYS A 480 25.95 -95.58 -143.43
N SER A 481 26.91 -95.53 -142.50
CA SER A 481 27.72 -96.51 -141.74
C SER A 481 28.66 -95.79 -140.74
N LEU A 482 28.94 -96.44 -139.58
CA LEU A 482 30.23 -96.59 -138.85
C LEU A 482 31.19 -95.41 -138.54
N HIS A 483 31.39 -95.11 -137.23
CA HIS A 483 32.65 -95.09 -136.40
C HIS A 483 32.35 -94.29 -135.11
N GLU A 484 32.36 -94.83 -133.87
CA GLU A 484 33.43 -95.37 -133.00
C GLU A 484 34.40 -94.35 -132.38
N GLY A 485 34.50 -94.33 -131.04
CA GLY A 485 35.59 -93.74 -130.25
C GLY A 485 35.14 -92.77 -129.14
N ARG A 486 34.82 -93.22 -127.90
CA ARG A 486 35.71 -93.50 -126.75
C ARG A 486 35.85 -92.32 -125.76
N GLU A 487 35.11 -92.42 -124.64
CA GLU A 487 35.47 -92.29 -123.20
C GLU A 487 36.78 -91.58 -122.75
N PRO A 488 37.00 -91.28 -121.43
CA PRO A 488 36.10 -91.10 -120.28
C PRO A 488 36.55 -90.00 -119.27
N GLY A 489 35.77 -89.83 -118.19
CA GLY A 489 36.28 -89.44 -116.86
C GLY A 489 36.28 -87.94 -116.52
N ASN A 490 36.39 -87.50 -115.27
CA ASN A 490 36.44 -88.13 -113.96
C ASN A 490 36.78 -86.99 -112.96
N GLY A 491 36.10 -86.92 -111.82
CA GLY A 491 36.74 -86.62 -110.53
C GLY A 491 37.01 -85.16 -110.12
N GLY A 492 36.99 -84.97 -108.79
CA GLY A 492 37.62 -83.86 -108.06
C GLY A 492 36.61 -82.86 -107.49
N ASN A 493 36.08 -82.98 -106.26
CA ASN A 493 36.70 -83.24 -104.95
C ASN A 493 37.62 -82.11 -104.47
N GLY A 494 37.37 -81.63 -103.24
CA GLY A 494 38.36 -80.95 -102.41
C GLY A 494 37.94 -79.54 -101.92
N THR A 495 37.69 -79.36 -100.61
CA THR A 495 38.65 -78.87 -99.58
C THR A 495 38.85 -77.35 -99.66
N THR A 496 38.88 -76.52 -98.62
CA THR A 496 39.27 -76.56 -97.19
C THR A 496 38.90 -75.16 -96.64
N ASN A 497 38.34 -74.97 -95.43
CA ASN A 497 39.01 -74.54 -94.18
C ASN A 497 40.08 -73.42 -94.32
N PRO A 498 40.47 -72.65 -93.27
CA PRO A 498 39.98 -72.53 -91.88
C PRO A 498 40.03 -71.06 -91.34
N GLU A 499 40.10 -70.90 -90.01
CA GLU A 499 40.74 -69.82 -89.22
C GLU A 499 39.86 -68.75 -88.52
N SER A 500 39.50 -69.10 -87.26
CA SER A 500 39.66 -68.32 -86.00
C SER A 500 40.93 -67.42 -85.96
N PRO A 501 41.07 -66.38 -85.08
CA PRO A 501 40.99 -66.44 -83.60
C PRO A 501 40.21 -65.26 -82.96
N GLU A 502 39.52 -65.42 -81.83
CA GLU A 502 40.01 -65.44 -80.43
C GLU A 502 40.83 -64.20 -80.01
N ILE A 503 40.30 -63.40 -79.07
CA ILE A 503 40.95 -62.88 -77.84
C ILE A 503 40.10 -61.74 -77.20
N LEU A 504 39.85 -61.91 -75.89
CA LEU A 504 39.18 -61.10 -74.85
C LEU A 504 39.76 -59.66 -74.65
N PRO A 505 39.20 -58.71 -73.84
CA PRO A 505 38.51 -58.94 -72.55
C PRO A 505 37.36 -57.97 -72.10
N ALA A 506 36.85 -58.35 -70.92
CA ALA A 506 35.92 -57.80 -69.91
C ALA A 506 35.45 -56.32 -69.90
N PRO A 507 34.27 -56.05 -69.27
CA PRO A 507 33.65 -54.73 -69.20
C PRO A 507 34.14 -53.92 -67.98
N ASP A 508 34.37 -52.61 -68.20
CA ASP A 508 34.66 -51.64 -67.16
C ASP A 508 33.37 -51.21 -66.42
N PRO A 509 33.38 -51.10 -65.09
CA PRO A 509 32.24 -50.69 -64.30
C PRO A 509 32.09 -49.15 -64.28
N ASP A 510 30.83 -48.77 -64.40
CA ASP A 510 30.21 -47.45 -64.24
C ASP A 510 30.86 -46.53 -63.17
N PRO A 511 31.22 -45.27 -63.50
CA PRO A 511 31.71 -44.31 -62.53
C PRO A 511 30.70 -43.17 -62.31
N PHE A 512 29.44 -43.46 -61.97
CA PHE A 512 28.53 -42.41 -61.47
C PHE A 512 27.60 -42.95 -60.38
N THR A 513 28.17 -43.08 -59.18
CA THR A 513 27.42 -42.99 -57.93
C THR A 513 28.10 -41.99 -57.02
N HIS A 514 27.55 -40.78 -56.96
CA HIS A 514 27.57 -39.91 -55.79
C HIS A 514 26.29 -39.10 -55.74
#